data_AF-A0A1S3IEX8-F1
#
_entry.id   AF-A0A1S3IEX8-F1
#
_cell.length_a   1.000
_cell.length_b   1.000
_cell.length_c   1.000
_cell.angle_alpha   90.00
_cell.angle_beta   90.00
_cell.angle_gamma   90.00
#
_symmetry.space_group_name_H-M   'P 1'
#
loop_
_entity.id
_entity.type
_entity.pdbx_description
1 polymer ?
#
loop_
_entity_poly.entity_id
_entity_poly.type
_entity_poly.pdbx_seq_one_letter_code
_entity_poly.pdbx_strand_id
1 'polypeptide(L)'
;MVLRKWLDLKPGLEFRCFIKKNKLIGISQRHPCDFFPFLGKGNGAILEDIKLFFYNKIYKQFPDENYVFDVYRKSEHNILLLDFNPFGPVTDGLLFEWEELDSWPDGDSASEEVPEPVFRFIETEMGVKPSPYQQHGMPVDMVDLAAGTDPHKLIDFLQMKIQSQQDDSSGEDDSSDDKPEEDMSNVLAKRTDGDSKDIDNSDSKTCTADSATIS
;
A
#
# COMPACT_ATOMS: atom_id res chain seq x y z
N MET A 1 -20.80 17.28 4.39
CA MET A 1 -20.09 17.51 3.11
C MET A 1 -19.46 18.88 3.14
N VAL A 2 -18.21 19.00 2.71
CA VAL A 2 -17.48 20.29 2.67
C VAL A 2 -17.03 20.50 1.24
N LEU A 3 -17.43 21.63 0.62
CA LEU A 3 -16.97 22.03 -0.70
C LEU A 3 -15.87 23.07 -0.53
N ARG A 4 -14.69 22.76 -1.06
CA ARG A 4 -13.56 23.69 -1.10
C ARG A 4 -13.38 24.19 -2.54
N LYS A 5 -12.96 25.44 -2.68
CA LYS A 5 -12.60 26.00 -3.99
C LYS A 5 -11.44 25.18 -4.56
N TRP A 6 -11.56 24.74 -5.81
CA TRP A 6 -10.46 24.11 -6.53
C TRP A 6 -9.28 25.08 -6.66
N LEU A 7 -8.09 24.61 -6.32
CA LEU A 7 -6.83 25.33 -6.44
C LEU A 7 -5.84 24.45 -7.19
N ASP A 8 -5.15 25.02 -8.17
CA ASP A 8 -4.08 24.35 -8.88
C ASP A 8 -2.78 24.46 -8.06
N LEU A 9 -2.53 23.44 -7.23
CA LEU A 9 -1.39 23.38 -6.34
C LEU A 9 -0.25 22.61 -7.01
N LYS A 10 0.96 23.17 -6.96
CA LYS A 10 2.16 22.49 -7.46
C LYS A 10 2.59 21.39 -6.47
N PRO A 11 2.65 20.11 -6.88
CA PRO A 11 2.92 18.97 -5.97
C PRO A 11 4.15 19.13 -5.08
N GLY A 12 5.25 19.68 -5.60
CA GLY A 12 6.50 19.80 -4.84
C GLY A 12 6.52 20.89 -3.75
N LEU A 13 5.43 21.61 -3.54
CA LEU A 13 5.28 22.61 -2.47
C LEU A 13 4.26 22.18 -1.40
N GLU A 14 3.83 20.93 -1.45
CA GLU A 14 2.97 20.30 -0.46
C GLU A 14 3.79 19.48 0.56
N PHE A 15 3.49 19.68 1.83
CA PHE A 15 4.20 19.03 2.94
C PHE A 15 3.22 18.50 3.98
N ARG A 16 3.57 17.35 4.54
CA ARG A 16 2.90 16.76 5.70
C ARG A 16 3.75 17.00 6.93
N CYS A 17 3.13 17.53 7.98
CA CYS A 17 3.78 17.87 9.23
C CYS A 17 3.23 16.98 10.35
N PHE A 18 4.13 16.42 11.15
CA PHE A 18 3.81 15.51 12.24
C PHE A 18 3.97 16.24 13.58
N ILE A 19 2.88 16.31 14.34
CA ILE A 19 2.85 16.94 15.66
C ILE A 19 2.66 15.85 16.72
N LYS A 20 3.53 15.88 17.73
CA LYS A 20 3.45 15.00 18.89
C LYS A 20 3.71 15.82 20.15
N LYS A 21 2.86 15.67 21.17
CA LYS A 21 2.91 16.46 22.42
C LYS A 21 3.04 17.98 22.17
N ASN A 22 2.28 18.50 21.20
CA ASN A 22 2.33 19.89 20.76
C ASN A 22 3.68 20.38 20.22
N LYS A 23 4.57 19.47 19.81
CA LYS A 23 5.86 19.77 19.18
C LYS A 23 5.86 19.28 17.74
N LEU A 24 6.41 20.08 16.83
CA LEU A 24 6.68 19.67 15.46
C LEU A 24 7.88 18.73 15.46
N ILE A 25 7.65 17.46 15.14
CA ILE A 25 8.69 16.43 15.18
C ILE A 25 9.25 16.10 13.80
N GLY A 26 8.43 16.23 12.76
CA GLY A 26 8.82 15.86 11.41
C GLY A 26 8.03 16.59 10.33
N ILE A 27 8.67 16.74 9.17
CA ILE A 27 8.10 17.27 7.94
C ILE A 27 8.47 16.32 6.81
N SER A 28 7.51 15.91 5.99
CA SER A 28 7.71 15.12 4.78
C SER A 28 7.17 15.88 3.56
N GLN A 29 7.80 15.75 2.40
CA GLN A 29 7.13 16.08 1.14
C GLN A 29 5.89 15.19 0.95
N ARG A 30 4.83 15.73 0.34
CA ARG A 30 3.55 15.01 0.17
C ARG A 30 3.60 13.87 -0.86
N HIS A 31 4.49 13.98 -1.84
CA HIS A 31 4.62 13.07 -2.98
C HIS A 31 5.94 12.29 -2.89
N PRO A 32 6.00 11.14 -2.20
CA PRO A 32 7.26 10.45 -1.90
C PRO A 32 7.93 9.78 -3.12
N CYS A 33 7.24 9.66 -4.25
CA CYS A 33 7.77 9.10 -5.50
C CYS A 33 8.41 10.15 -6.41
N ASP A 34 8.20 11.44 -6.14
CA ASP A 34 8.65 12.53 -7.02
C ASP A 34 9.93 13.19 -6.49
N PHE A 35 10.84 13.51 -7.40
CA PHE A 35 12.05 14.26 -7.09
C PHE A 35 11.89 15.74 -7.44
N PHE A 36 12.17 16.62 -6.46
CA PHE A 36 12.07 18.07 -6.63
C PHE A 36 13.42 18.75 -6.34
N PRO A 37 14.22 19.10 -7.36
CA PRO A 37 15.57 19.63 -7.18
C PRO A 37 15.67 20.91 -6.34
N PHE A 38 14.60 21.71 -6.31
CA PHE A 38 14.57 22.96 -5.54
C PHE A 38 14.44 22.73 -4.03
N LEU A 39 13.94 21.56 -3.59
CA LEU A 39 13.83 21.23 -2.16
C LEU A 39 15.22 21.13 -1.54
N GLY A 40 16.19 20.51 -2.22
CA GLY A 40 17.56 20.42 -1.75
C GLY A 40 18.27 21.76 -1.57
N LYS A 41 17.88 22.80 -2.34
CA LYS A 41 18.46 24.15 -2.23
C LYS A 41 17.72 25.05 -1.23
N GLY A 42 16.43 24.80 -1.02
CA GLY A 42 15.54 25.66 -0.24
C GLY A 42 15.05 25.04 1.07
N ASN A 43 15.59 23.89 1.47
CA ASN A 43 15.10 23.11 2.61
C ASN A 43 15.04 23.91 3.92
N GLY A 44 16.09 24.67 4.24
CA GLY A 44 16.13 25.49 5.46
C GLY A 44 15.04 26.55 5.49
N ALA A 45 14.83 27.27 4.38
CA ALA A 45 13.78 28.28 4.30
C ALA A 45 12.36 27.68 4.39
N ILE A 46 12.15 26.49 3.81
CA ILE A 46 10.87 25.77 3.90
C ILE A 46 10.61 25.34 5.34
N LEU A 47 11.61 24.75 5.98
CA LEU A 47 11.54 24.29 7.36
C LEU A 47 11.24 25.45 8.32
N GLU A 48 11.92 26.58 8.16
CA GLU A 48 11.66 27.78 8.97
C GLU A 48 10.26 28.36 8.72
N ASP A 49 9.81 28.44 7.47
CA ASP A 49 8.45 28.90 7.15
C ASP A 49 7.37 28.04 7.82
N ILE A 50 7.54 26.72 7.79
CA ILE A 50 6.59 25.77 8.39
C ILE A 50 6.64 25.85 9.92
N LYS A 51 7.84 25.92 10.52
CA LYS A 51 8.01 26.13 11.96
C LYS A 51 7.30 27.40 12.42
N LEU A 52 7.59 28.54 11.76
CA LEU A 52 6.99 29.83 12.08
C LEU A 52 5.47 29.78 11.93
N PHE A 53 4.97 29.14 10.86
CA PHE A 53 3.54 28.97 10.67
C PHE A 53 2.91 28.15 11.82
N PHE A 54 3.52 27.03 12.19
CA PHE A 54 3.04 26.20 13.30
C PHE A 54 2.96 26.99 14.61
N TYR A 55 4.06 27.60 15.05
CA TYR A 55 4.10 28.31 16.33
C TYR A 55 3.21 29.55 16.37
N ASN A 56 3.03 30.26 15.24
CA ASN A 56 2.23 31.47 15.20
C ASN A 56 0.73 31.22 14.99
N LYS A 57 0.35 30.14 14.29
CA LYS A 57 -1.03 29.93 13.82
C LYS A 57 -1.70 28.68 14.36
N ILE A 58 -0.96 27.66 14.79
CA ILE A 58 -1.54 26.35 15.16
C ILE A 58 -1.25 26.01 16.62
N TYR A 59 -0.04 26.29 17.10
CA TYR A 59 0.41 25.91 18.44
C TYR A 59 -0.58 26.34 19.53
N LYS A 60 -1.03 25.38 20.33
CA LYS A 60 -2.04 25.53 21.41
C LYS A 60 -3.43 26.03 20.97
N GLN A 61 -3.72 26.10 19.67
CA GLN A 61 -5.06 26.42 19.16
C GLN A 61 -5.87 25.15 18.85
N PHE A 62 -5.19 24.04 18.55
CA PHE A 62 -5.80 22.75 18.29
C PHE A 62 -6.01 21.98 19.63
N PRO A 63 -7.15 21.28 19.81
CA PRO A 63 -7.47 20.63 21.09
C PRO A 63 -6.60 19.40 21.39
N ASP A 64 -6.17 18.67 20.37
CA ASP A 64 -5.34 17.48 20.53
C ASP A 64 -3.85 17.84 20.52
N GLU A 65 -3.04 17.09 21.27
CA GLU A 65 -1.59 17.30 21.31
C GLU A 65 -0.84 16.52 20.24
N ASN A 66 -1.47 15.49 19.67
CA ASN A 66 -0.92 14.62 18.63
C ASN A 66 -1.82 14.68 17.41
N TYR A 67 -1.30 15.18 16.30
CA TYR A 67 -2.04 15.27 15.05
C TYR A 67 -1.07 15.42 13.88
N VAL A 68 -1.60 15.24 12.68
CA VAL A 68 -0.89 15.51 11.44
C VAL A 68 -1.60 16.66 10.75
N PHE A 69 -0.86 17.53 10.10
CA PHE A 69 -1.46 18.54 9.25
C PHE A 69 -0.71 18.69 7.94
N ASP A 70 -1.46 18.95 6.88
CA ASP A 70 -0.94 19.13 5.54
C ASP A 70 -0.92 20.62 5.20
N VAL A 71 0.18 21.08 4.60
CA VAL A 71 0.37 22.48 4.21
C VAL A 71 0.85 22.61 2.78
N TYR A 72 0.53 23.76 2.19
CA TYR A 72 1.04 24.20 0.91
C TYR A 72 1.81 25.52 1.06
N ARG A 73 3.07 25.55 0.61
CA ARG A 73 3.88 26.77 0.59
C ARG A 73 3.66 27.53 -0.73
N LYS A 74 2.79 28.55 -0.71
CA LYS A 74 2.48 29.37 -1.89
C LYS A 74 3.66 30.21 -2.34
N SER A 75 4.33 30.82 -1.36
CA SER A 75 5.53 31.64 -1.52
C SER A 75 6.28 31.65 -0.19
N GLU A 76 7.43 32.30 -0.15
CA GLU A 76 8.16 32.54 1.10
C GLU A 76 7.25 33.19 2.15
N HIS A 77 7.30 32.68 3.38
CA HIS A 77 6.47 33.08 4.52
C HIS A 77 4.94 32.95 4.32
N ASN A 78 4.47 32.35 3.23
CA ASN A 78 3.05 32.22 2.90
C ASN A 78 2.64 30.75 2.83
N ILE A 79 2.24 30.23 3.98
CA ILE A 79 1.78 28.86 4.16
C ILE A 79 0.25 28.82 4.18
N LEU A 80 -0.32 27.93 3.39
CA LEU A 80 -1.74 27.59 3.40
C LEU A 80 -1.91 26.24 4.10
N LEU A 81 -2.72 26.20 5.16
CA LEU A 81 -3.17 24.95 5.75
C LEU A 81 -4.17 24.25 4.82
N LEU A 82 -3.90 23.01 4.48
CA LEU A 82 -4.75 22.18 3.63
C LEU A 82 -5.68 21.31 4.46
N ASP A 83 -5.14 20.50 5.37
CA ASP A 83 -5.95 19.55 6.12
C ASP A 83 -5.36 19.19 7.48
N PHE A 84 -6.20 18.64 8.35
CA PHE A 84 -5.80 17.98 9.59
C PHE A 84 -6.16 16.50 9.52
N ASN A 85 -5.25 15.64 10.00
CA ASN A 85 -5.42 14.21 10.03
C ASN A 85 -5.09 13.66 11.43
N PRO A 86 -5.69 12.53 11.85
CA PRO A 86 -5.32 11.86 13.08
C PRO A 86 -3.85 11.44 13.07
N PHE A 87 -3.21 11.46 14.25
CA PHE A 87 -1.87 10.92 14.43
C PHE A 87 -1.95 9.40 14.61
N GLY A 88 -1.34 8.65 13.68
CA GLY A 88 -1.22 7.20 13.73
C GLY A 88 -1.38 6.54 12.35
N PRO A 89 -1.29 5.19 12.29
CA PRO A 89 -1.23 4.41 11.05
C PRO A 89 -2.41 4.57 10.07
N VAL A 90 -3.53 5.15 10.54
CA VAL A 90 -4.67 5.51 9.68
C VAL A 90 -4.32 6.61 8.67
N THR A 91 -3.28 7.39 8.96
CA THR A 91 -2.75 8.45 8.11
C THR A 91 -1.46 7.94 7.49
N ASP A 92 -1.23 8.20 6.20
CA ASP A 92 0.02 7.81 5.54
C ASP A 92 1.24 8.57 6.12
N GLY A 93 2.27 7.84 6.55
CA GLY A 93 3.52 8.37 7.10
C GLY A 93 4.48 8.94 6.04
N LEU A 94 4.24 8.63 4.76
CA LEU A 94 5.02 9.10 3.61
C LEU A 94 6.51 8.71 3.68
N LEU A 95 7.39 9.65 4.02
CA LEU A 95 8.83 9.41 4.17
C LEU A 95 9.22 9.03 5.61
N PHE A 96 8.23 8.80 6.47
CA PHE A 96 8.41 8.32 7.84
C PHE A 96 7.64 7.03 8.06
N GLU A 97 8.23 6.17 8.88
CA GLU A 97 7.54 5.01 9.46
C GLU A 97 6.80 5.46 10.73
N TRP A 98 5.71 4.79 11.07
CA TRP A 98 4.92 5.18 12.25
C TRP A 98 5.63 4.83 13.56
N GLU A 99 6.39 3.74 13.57
CA GLU A 99 7.13 3.28 14.73
C GLU A 99 8.20 4.29 15.19
N GLU A 100 8.83 5.00 14.24
CA GLU A 100 9.80 6.05 14.58
C GLU A 100 9.13 7.35 15.06
N LEU A 101 7.95 7.69 14.53
CA LEU A 101 7.18 8.84 15.01
C LEU A 101 6.62 8.58 16.42
N ASP A 102 6.16 7.36 16.68
CA ASP A 102 5.63 6.91 17.98
C ASP A 102 6.72 6.77 19.03
N SER A 103 7.94 6.41 18.64
CA SER A 103 9.11 6.35 19.54
C SER A 103 9.85 7.69 19.68
N TRP A 104 9.39 8.75 19.01
CA TRP A 104 10.01 10.08 19.09
C TRP A 104 10.13 10.56 20.55
N PRO A 105 11.31 11.01 21.00
CA PRO A 105 11.54 11.38 22.39
C PRO A 105 10.72 12.61 22.78
N ASP A 106 10.11 12.55 23.96
CA ASP A 106 9.17 13.58 24.42
C ASP A 106 9.84 14.91 24.81
N GLY A 107 11.17 14.91 24.94
CA GLY A 107 11.95 16.10 25.26
C GLY A 107 11.73 16.61 26.69
N ASP A 108 11.30 15.75 27.63
CA ASP A 108 11.16 16.07 29.06
C ASP A 108 12.47 15.92 29.84
N SER A 109 13.56 15.52 29.18
CA SER A 109 14.88 15.32 29.78
C SER A 109 15.66 16.64 29.88
N ALA A 110 15.34 17.47 30.88
CA ALA A 110 16.21 18.47 31.55
C ALA A 110 17.14 19.39 30.72
N SER A 111 16.97 19.45 29.40
CA SER A 111 17.73 20.26 28.46
C SER A 111 16.73 21.17 27.77
N GLU A 112 16.96 22.49 27.86
CA GLU A 112 16.06 23.52 27.34
C GLU A 112 16.00 23.57 25.80
N GLU A 113 16.74 22.71 25.10
CA GLU A 113 16.79 22.67 23.65
C GLU A 113 15.67 21.79 23.09
N VAL A 114 14.65 22.42 22.51
CA VAL A 114 13.63 21.74 21.72
C VAL A 114 14.33 21.08 20.53
N PRO A 115 14.22 19.75 20.35
CA PRO A 115 14.84 19.08 19.20
C PRO A 115 14.33 19.70 17.91
N GLU A 116 15.23 19.99 16.97
CA GLU A 116 14.81 20.48 15.66
C GLU A 116 13.95 19.42 14.94
N PRO A 117 12.90 19.84 14.22
CA PRO A 117 12.09 18.93 13.43
C PRO A 117 12.90 18.35 12.28
N VAL A 118 12.74 17.06 12.04
CA VAL A 118 13.41 16.40 10.91
C VAL A 118 12.62 16.65 9.64
N PHE A 119 13.27 17.23 8.63
CA PHE A 119 12.68 17.42 7.31
C PHE A 119 13.21 16.39 6.32
N ARG A 120 12.32 15.51 5.83
CA ARG A 120 12.61 14.50 4.81
C ARG A 120 12.02 14.88 3.46
N PHE A 121 12.83 14.74 2.43
CA PHE A 121 12.46 14.90 1.03
C PHE A 121 13.34 13.97 0.18
N ILE A 122 12.97 13.77 -1.08
CA ILE A 122 13.78 12.96 -2.00
C ILE A 122 14.97 13.81 -2.47
N GLU A 123 16.17 13.43 -2.05
CA GLU A 123 17.41 14.18 -2.34
C GLU A 123 18.00 13.90 -3.72
N THR A 124 17.77 12.69 -4.24
CA THR A 124 18.34 12.22 -5.50
C THR A 124 17.27 11.75 -6.46
N GLU A 125 17.51 11.99 -7.75
CA GLU A 125 16.70 11.44 -8.82
C GLU A 125 16.94 9.93 -8.89
N MET A 126 16.04 9.18 -8.26
CA MET A 126 15.94 7.73 -8.43
C MET A 126 14.99 7.46 -9.60
N GLY A 127 15.20 6.36 -10.32
CA GLY A 127 14.31 5.96 -11.43
C GLY A 127 12.84 5.85 -11.01
N VAL A 128 11.94 5.64 -11.98
CA VAL A 128 10.49 5.63 -11.77
C VAL A 128 10.10 4.75 -10.58
N LYS A 129 9.64 5.38 -9.49
CA LYS A 129 9.08 4.68 -8.33
C LYS A 129 7.58 4.49 -8.57
N PRO A 130 7.05 3.26 -8.45
CA PRO A 130 5.61 3.05 -8.55
C PRO A 130 4.91 3.84 -7.45
N SER A 131 3.79 4.50 -7.79
CA SER A 131 2.97 5.16 -6.80
C SER A 131 2.34 4.11 -5.88
N PRO A 132 2.27 4.32 -4.55
CA PRO A 132 1.62 3.37 -3.64
C PRO A 132 0.12 3.18 -3.95
N TYR A 133 -0.50 4.12 -4.68
CA TYR A 133 -1.90 4.01 -5.11
C TYR A 133 -2.08 3.27 -6.43
N GLN A 134 -0.99 2.93 -7.14
CA GLN A 134 -1.06 2.28 -8.44
C GLN A 134 -1.70 0.88 -8.37
N GLN A 135 -1.62 0.22 -7.21
CA GLN A 135 -2.28 -1.07 -6.95
C GLN A 135 -3.83 -0.99 -7.00
N HIS A 136 -4.39 0.21 -6.84
CA HIS A 136 -5.84 0.46 -6.90
C HIS A 136 -6.29 0.99 -8.27
N GLY A 137 -5.36 1.15 -9.21
CA GLY A 137 -5.67 1.54 -10.57
C GLY A 137 -6.25 0.40 -11.39
N MET A 138 -7.02 0.73 -12.42
CA MET A 138 -7.41 -0.24 -13.44
C MET A 138 -6.18 -0.65 -14.25
N PRO A 139 -6.04 -1.94 -14.62
CA PRO A 139 -4.98 -2.36 -15.53
C PRO A 139 -4.99 -1.51 -16.80
N VAL A 140 -3.80 -1.10 -17.25
CA VAL A 140 -3.63 -0.23 -18.42
C VAL A 140 -4.34 -0.81 -19.64
N ASP A 141 -4.27 -2.12 -19.82
CA ASP A 141 -4.93 -2.79 -20.94
C ASP A 141 -6.45 -2.62 -20.91
N MET A 142 -7.08 -2.68 -19.74
CA MET A 142 -8.53 -2.48 -19.62
C MET A 142 -8.93 -1.04 -19.93
N VAL A 143 -8.09 -0.06 -19.55
CA VAL A 143 -8.31 1.35 -19.89
C VAL A 143 -8.16 1.56 -21.40
N ASP A 144 -7.15 0.97 -22.02
CA ASP A 144 -6.91 1.09 -23.46
C ASP A 144 -7.98 0.40 -24.31
N LEU A 145 -8.48 -0.76 -23.86
CA LEU A 145 -9.63 -1.42 -24.48
C LEU A 145 -10.89 -0.54 -24.38
N ALA A 146 -11.16 0.05 -23.21
CA ALA A 146 -12.35 0.87 -22.98
C ALA A 146 -12.30 2.20 -23.75
N ALA A 147 -11.12 2.84 -23.83
CA ALA A 147 -10.92 4.07 -24.57
C ALA A 147 -10.71 3.83 -26.08
N GLY A 148 -10.48 2.59 -26.51
CA GLY A 148 -10.20 2.23 -27.89
C GLY A 148 -8.85 2.75 -28.40
N THR A 149 -7.92 3.06 -27.49
CA THR A 149 -6.63 3.68 -27.82
C THR A 149 -5.70 2.72 -28.56
N ASP A 150 -5.78 1.42 -28.24
CA ASP A 150 -4.94 0.38 -28.84
C ASP A 150 -5.78 -0.82 -29.34
N PRO A 151 -6.01 -0.94 -30.65
CA PRO A 151 -6.77 -2.04 -31.23
C PRO A 151 -6.04 -3.40 -31.13
N HIS A 152 -4.72 -3.42 -30.95
CA HIS A 152 -3.98 -4.68 -30.83
C HIS A 152 -4.33 -5.40 -29.52
N LYS A 153 -4.48 -4.66 -28.42
CA LYS A 153 -4.89 -5.23 -27.12
C LYS A 153 -6.29 -5.85 -27.18
N LEU A 154 -7.19 -5.27 -27.97
CA LEU A 154 -8.51 -5.85 -28.22
C LEU A 154 -8.39 -7.17 -29.00
N ILE A 155 -7.53 -7.22 -30.02
CA ILE A 155 -7.30 -8.44 -30.81
C ILE A 155 -6.73 -9.54 -29.92
N ASP A 156 -5.72 -9.23 -29.10
CA ASP A 156 -5.11 -10.18 -28.17
C ASP A 156 -6.13 -10.70 -27.15
N PHE A 157 -6.98 -9.81 -26.61
CA PHE A 157 -8.08 -10.19 -25.72
C PHE A 157 -9.10 -11.12 -26.40
N LEU A 158 -9.47 -10.83 -27.65
CA LEU A 158 -10.38 -11.67 -28.44
C LEU A 158 -9.77 -13.03 -28.75
N GLN A 159 -8.49 -13.08 -29.13
CA GLN A 159 -7.78 -14.33 -29.38
C GLN A 159 -7.70 -15.19 -28.11
N MET A 160 -7.37 -14.58 -26.96
CA MET A 160 -7.35 -15.27 -25.66
C MET A 160 -8.73 -15.86 -25.31
N LYS A 161 -9.82 -15.14 -25.61
CA LYS A 161 -11.19 -15.65 -25.39
C LYS A 161 -11.55 -16.82 -26.30
N ILE A 162 -11.14 -16.79 -27.56
CA ILE A 162 -11.36 -17.90 -28.51
C ILE A 162 -10.61 -19.14 -28.04
N GLN A 163 -9.36 -18.98 -27.58
CA GLN A 163 -8.55 -20.10 -27.11
C GLN A 163 -9.12 -20.73 -25.83
N SER A 164 -9.56 -19.91 -24.86
CA SER A 164 -10.24 -20.40 -23.65
C SER A 164 -11.52 -21.18 -23.93
N GLN A 165 -12.28 -20.82 -24.98
CA GLN A 165 -13.49 -21.54 -25.37
C GLN A 165 -13.21 -22.87 -26.08
N GLN A 166 -12.10 -22.97 -26.82
CA GLN A 166 -11.68 -24.22 -27.44
C GLN A 166 -11.20 -25.24 -26.41
N ASP A 167 -10.46 -24.80 -25.40
CA ASP A 167 -9.96 -25.68 -24.34
C ASP A 167 -11.10 -26.25 -23.48
N ASP A 168 -12.12 -25.44 -23.14
CA ASP A 168 -13.32 -25.88 -22.41
C ASP A 168 -14.19 -26.88 -23.22
N SER A 169 -14.12 -26.86 -24.55
CA SER A 169 -14.90 -27.76 -25.43
C SER A 169 -14.25 -29.12 -25.67
N SER A 170 -12.99 -29.32 -25.24
CA SER A 170 -12.23 -30.56 -25.46
C SER A 170 -12.27 -31.55 -24.28
N GLY A 171 -13.03 -31.22 -23.22
CA GLY A 171 -13.11 -32.00 -21.98
C GLY A 171 -14.29 -32.95 -21.82
N GLU A 172 -15.22 -33.01 -22.78
CA GLU A 172 -16.41 -33.87 -22.72
C GLU A 172 -16.66 -34.54 -24.08
N ASP A 173 -16.01 -35.68 -24.34
CA ASP A 173 -16.45 -36.66 -25.34
C ASP A 173 -15.80 -38.02 -25.03
N ASP A 174 -16.43 -38.78 -24.12
CA ASP A 174 -16.33 -40.24 -24.14
C ASP A 174 -17.67 -40.83 -23.67
N SER A 175 -18.64 -40.86 -24.59
CA SER A 175 -19.86 -41.65 -24.44
C SER A 175 -20.29 -42.23 -25.77
N SER A 176 -20.26 -43.56 -25.89
CA SER A 176 -21.50 -44.32 -26.13
C SER A 176 -21.25 -45.83 -26.18
N ASP A 177 -22.05 -46.49 -25.36
CA ASP A 177 -22.45 -47.89 -25.36
C ASP A 177 -22.52 -48.59 -26.73
N ASP A 178 -22.02 -49.82 -26.79
CA ASP A 178 -22.56 -50.89 -27.63
C ASP A 178 -22.67 -52.18 -26.79
N LYS A 179 -23.91 -52.65 -26.56
CA LYS A 179 -24.20 -54.00 -26.04
C LYS A 179 -24.66 -54.89 -27.20
N PRO A 180 -24.42 -56.21 -27.11
CA PRO A 180 -25.55 -57.08 -26.77
C PRO A 180 -25.26 -58.16 -25.73
N GLU A 181 -26.35 -58.68 -25.19
CA GLU A 181 -26.53 -59.63 -24.07
C GLU A 181 -25.99 -61.04 -24.31
N GLU A 182 -25.56 -61.72 -23.23
CA GLU A 182 -26.18 -62.94 -22.65
C GLU A 182 -25.20 -63.54 -21.61
N ASP A 183 -25.62 -63.65 -20.34
CA ASP A 183 -26.09 -64.93 -19.78
C ASP A 183 -26.35 -64.77 -18.26
N MET A 184 -27.48 -65.32 -17.83
CA MET A 184 -27.92 -65.33 -16.43
C MET A 184 -27.14 -66.38 -15.64
N SER A 185 -26.63 -66.03 -14.46
CA SER A 185 -26.92 -66.79 -13.24
C SER A 185 -26.29 -66.21 -11.97
N ASN A 186 -27.06 -66.36 -10.89
CA ASN A 186 -26.66 -66.34 -9.48
C ASN A 186 -26.58 -64.98 -8.77
N VAL A 187 -27.77 -64.47 -8.47
CA VAL A 187 -28.07 -63.91 -7.15
C VAL A 187 -28.06 -65.05 -6.13
N LEU A 188 -27.21 -64.98 -5.10
CA LEU A 188 -27.67 -65.14 -3.72
C LEU A 188 -26.60 -64.77 -2.69
N ALA A 189 -27.00 -63.86 -1.79
CA ALA A 189 -26.73 -63.87 -0.35
C ALA A 189 -25.27 -63.64 0.10
N LYS A 190 -24.95 -62.88 1.14
CA LYS A 190 -25.71 -62.28 2.23
C LYS A 190 -24.66 -61.48 3.05
N ARG A 191 -25.10 -60.35 3.59
CA ARG A 191 -24.94 -59.90 4.98
C ARG A 191 -23.54 -59.79 5.62
N THR A 192 -23.37 -58.60 6.21
CA THR A 192 -22.89 -58.32 7.58
C THR A 192 -21.43 -58.63 7.87
N ASP A 193 -20.72 -57.95 8.74
CA ASP A 193 -20.87 -56.72 9.52
C ASP A 193 -19.41 -56.32 9.80
N GLY A 194 -19.19 -55.12 10.32
CA GLY A 194 -17.84 -54.65 10.64
C GLY A 194 -17.07 -55.54 11.61
N ASP A 195 -15.75 -55.36 11.64
CA ASP A 195 -15.08 -55.24 12.92
C ASP A 195 -13.80 -54.41 12.79
N SER A 196 -13.48 -53.82 13.92
CA SER A 196 -12.50 -52.80 14.19
C SER A 196 -11.12 -53.40 14.50
N LYS A 197 -10.12 -52.51 14.53
CA LYS A 197 -8.83 -52.62 15.25
C LYS A 197 -7.80 -53.58 14.66
N ASP A 198 -6.51 -53.35 14.76
CA ASP A 198 -5.62 -52.27 15.20
C ASP A 198 -4.22 -52.78 14.74
N ILE A 199 -3.18 -52.02 15.06
CA ILE A 199 -1.79 -52.47 15.32
C ILE A 199 -0.80 -52.26 14.17
N ASP A 200 -0.21 -51.06 14.28
CA ASP A 200 1.21 -50.76 14.51
C ASP A 200 2.30 -51.00 13.46
N ASN A 201 3.21 -50.03 13.58
CA ASN A 201 4.63 -50.04 13.29
C ASN A 201 5.00 -49.92 11.81
N SER A 202 5.88 -49.02 11.41
CA SER A 202 7.07 -48.57 12.11
C SER A 202 7.79 -47.51 11.28
N ASP A 203 8.61 -46.73 11.98
CA ASP A 203 9.89 -46.20 11.54
C ASP A 203 9.98 -45.14 10.41
N SER A 204 10.56 -44.01 10.83
CA SER A 204 11.79 -43.39 10.30
C SER A 204 11.59 -41.88 10.08
N LYS A 205 12.07 -41.06 11.03
CA LYS A 205 13.39 -40.40 11.07
C LYS A 205 13.59 -39.31 10.02
N THR A 206 13.62 -38.06 10.54
CA THR A 206 14.60 -36.95 10.27
C THR A 206 14.65 -36.38 8.85
N CYS A 207 14.86 -35.08 8.54
CA CYS A 207 15.57 -33.95 9.16
C CYS A 207 15.13 -32.70 8.33
N THR A 208 14.65 -31.55 8.84
CA THR A 208 15.39 -30.33 9.29
C THR A 208 16.78 -30.13 8.65
N ALA A 209 17.26 -28.97 8.21
CA ALA A 209 16.90 -27.54 8.29
C ALA A 209 17.54 -26.86 7.03
N ASP A 210 17.37 -25.58 6.69
CA ASP A 210 18.08 -24.47 7.32
C ASP A 210 17.57 -23.10 6.86
N SER A 211 17.53 -22.17 7.81
CA SER A 211 17.40 -20.73 7.63
C SER A 211 18.79 -20.12 7.47
N ALA A 212 18.94 -19.16 6.54
CA ALA A 212 20.14 -18.34 6.41
C ALA A 212 19.82 -16.86 6.68
N THR A 213 20.48 -16.34 7.71
CA THR A 213 20.65 -14.93 8.06
C THR A 213 21.55 -14.23 7.04
N ILE A 214 21.26 -12.97 6.69
CA ILE A 214 22.23 -12.08 6.05
C ILE A 214 22.21 -10.72 6.76
N SER A 215 23.42 -10.23 7.01
CA SER A 215 23.85 -9.00 7.68
C SER A 215 23.46 -7.70 6.98
#